data_AF-A0A2Y9Q961-F1
#
_entry.id   AF-A0A2Y9Q961-F1
#
_cell.length_a   1.000
_cell.length_b   1.000
_cell.length_c   1.000
_cell.angle_alpha   90.00
_cell.angle_beta   90.00
_cell.angle_gamma   90.00
#
_symmetry.space_group_name_H-M   'P 1'
#
loop_
_entity.id
_entity.type
_entity.pdbx_description
1 polymer ?
#
loop_
_entity_poly.entity_id
_entity_poly.type
_entity_poly.pdbx_seq_one_letter_code
_entity_poly.pdbx_strand_id
1 'polypeptide(L)'
;MQFCSCGKSLTCASHFPRLPLAGGAPPHPTPSDCANVISGRFPQHLKTVRARALRSFLPSATLEVGCGRCVPGAPAGAPCVLHAVWIARSSLRTLVMRRSPFGVDICCRKGSRSPLQELYNPTQRSLERVSPPWLELSNTAVLHQMRRDQVIDTCRANSIVSRKRRVLTPNDLKHLVVDEDHELIYCYVPKVACTNWKRLMMVLTGRGKYSDPMEIPANEAHVSANLKTLNQYSIPEINHRLKSYMKFLFVREPFERLVSAYRNKFTQKYNTSFHKRYGTKIIRRQRKNATQEALRKGDDVKFEEFVAYLIDPHTQREEPFNEHWQTVYSLCHPCHIHYDLVGKYETLEEDSNYVLQLAGVGSYLKFPTYAKSTRTTDEMTTEFFQNISSEHQTQLYEVYKLDFLMFNYSVPSYLKLE
;
A
#
# COMPACT_ATOMS: atom_id res chain seq x y z
N MET A 1 -22.53 -20.19 -26.46
CA MET A 1 -23.21 -21.25 -25.68
C MET A 1 -23.76 -20.64 -24.41
N GLN A 2 -25.03 -20.90 -24.12
CA GLN A 2 -25.86 -20.30 -23.08
C GLN A 2 -25.74 -21.03 -21.73
N PHE A 3 -25.84 -20.25 -20.63
CA PHE A 3 -26.27 -20.54 -19.22
C PHE A 3 -25.59 -21.70 -18.45
N CYS A 4 -25.34 -21.69 -17.12
CA CYS A 4 -26.14 -21.17 -16.00
C CYS A 4 -25.31 -21.04 -14.69
N SER A 5 -25.77 -20.20 -13.75
CA SER A 5 -25.21 -19.95 -12.41
C SER A 5 -25.78 -20.88 -11.34
N CYS A 6 -24.99 -21.28 -10.32
CA CYS A 6 -25.50 -21.49 -8.95
C CYS A 6 -24.40 -21.56 -7.86
N GLY A 7 -24.54 -20.72 -6.82
CA GLY A 7 -24.57 -21.17 -5.42
C GLY A 7 -23.26 -21.42 -4.63
N LYS A 8 -22.81 -20.39 -3.89
CA LYS A 8 -22.14 -20.35 -2.57
C LYS A 8 -21.72 -21.68 -1.87
N SER A 9 -20.45 -21.75 -1.46
CA SER A 9 -20.03 -21.90 -0.04
C SER A 9 -18.50 -21.79 0.07
N LEU A 10 -18.00 -20.78 0.79
CA LEU A 10 -16.60 -20.70 1.24
C LEU A 10 -16.46 -21.53 2.51
N THR A 11 -15.73 -22.64 2.45
CA THR A 11 -15.22 -23.32 3.64
C THR A 11 -13.86 -22.75 4.02
N CYS A 12 -13.79 -21.99 5.10
CA CYS A 12 -12.55 -21.72 5.82
C CYS A 12 -12.12 -23.00 6.56
N ALA A 13 -11.06 -23.66 6.09
CA ALA A 13 -10.40 -24.72 6.84
C ALA A 13 -9.35 -24.08 7.78
N SER A 14 -9.67 -23.95 9.07
CA SER A 14 -8.67 -23.65 10.10
C SER A 14 -8.01 -24.96 10.55
N HIS A 15 -6.69 -25.05 10.36
CA HIS A 15 -5.87 -26.10 10.95
C HIS A 15 -5.78 -25.91 12.47
N PHE A 16 -6.22 -26.90 13.23
CA PHE A 16 -5.94 -27.01 14.66
C PHE A 16 -4.85 -28.07 14.92
N PRO A 17 -3.97 -27.87 15.91
CA PRO A 17 -2.79 -28.71 16.15
C PRO A 17 -3.16 -30.09 16.71
N ARG A 18 -2.39 -31.11 16.31
CA ARG A 18 -2.50 -32.50 16.81
C ARG A 18 -2.05 -32.55 18.28
N LEU A 19 -2.91 -33.03 19.17
CA LEU A 19 -2.54 -33.47 20.52
C LEU A 19 -2.46 -35.02 20.55
N PRO A 20 -1.46 -35.62 21.22
CA PRO A 20 -1.31 -37.06 21.29
C PRO A 20 -2.23 -37.62 22.38
N LEU A 21 -3.07 -38.61 22.05
CA LEU A 21 -3.84 -39.38 23.03
C LEU A 21 -3.20 -40.76 23.21
N ALA A 22 -2.82 -41.06 24.46
CA ALA A 22 -2.44 -42.39 24.91
C ALA A 22 -3.71 -43.25 25.09
N GLY A 23 -3.72 -44.46 24.52
CA GLY A 23 -4.82 -45.43 24.62
C GLY A 23 -5.23 -45.97 23.25
N GLY A 24 -5.19 -47.30 23.08
CA GLY A 24 -5.28 -48.02 21.81
C GLY A 24 -6.44 -47.63 20.88
N ALA A 25 -6.19 -47.74 19.57
CA ALA A 25 -7.11 -47.35 18.50
C ALA A 25 -8.40 -48.20 18.48
N PRO A 26 -9.59 -47.60 18.29
CA PRO A 26 -10.80 -48.35 18.01
C PRO A 26 -10.80 -48.88 16.56
N PRO A 27 -11.51 -49.99 16.27
CA PRO A 27 -11.49 -50.59 14.92
C PRO A 27 -12.13 -49.69 13.86
N HIS A 28 -11.67 -49.82 12.61
CA HIS A 28 -12.16 -49.07 11.46
C HIS A 28 -13.61 -49.44 11.10
N PRO A 29 -14.46 -48.48 10.69
CA PRO A 29 -15.85 -48.73 10.32
C PRO A 29 -15.97 -49.54 9.02
N THR A 30 -17.00 -50.39 8.95
CA THR A 30 -17.26 -51.28 7.81
C THR A 30 -18.26 -50.66 6.81
N PRO A 31 -18.35 -51.15 5.56
CA PRO A 31 -19.34 -50.68 4.58
C PRO A 31 -20.80 -50.80 5.05
N SER A 32 -21.11 -51.81 5.88
CA SER A 32 -22.42 -51.98 6.54
C SER A 32 -22.75 -50.88 7.54
N ASP A 33 -21.75 -50.24 8.16
CA ASP A 33 -21.97 -49.14 9.10
C ASP A 33 -22.38 -47.85 8.39
N CYS A 34 -21.91 -47.64 7.15
CA CYS A 34 -22.31 -46.50 6.32
C CYS A 34 -23.78 -46.63 5.84
N ALA A 35 -24.23 -47.84 5.50
CA ALA A 35 -25.62 -48.08 5.09
C ALA A 35 -26.62 -47.80 6.23
N ASN A 36 -26.26 -48.17 7.48
CA ASN A 36 -27.11 -47.95 8.65
C ASN A 36 -27.27 -46.46 9.01
N VAL A 37 -26.21 -45.65 8.86
CA VAL A 37 -26.25 -44.19 9.09
C VAL A 37 -27.11 -43.47 8.05
N ILE A 38 -27.08 -43.90 6.79
CA ILE A 38 -27.95 -43.36 5.72
C ILE A 38 -29.44 -43.67 6.00
N SER A 39 -29.74 -44.80 6.65
CA SER A 39 -31.09 -45.19 7.09
C SER A 39 -31.52 -44.66 8.47
N GLY A 40 -30.70 -43.83 9.13
CA GLY A 40 -31.03 -43.22 10.42
C GLY A 40 -30.86 -44.12 11.66
N ARG A 41 -30.18 -45.27 11.57
CA ARG A 41 -29.84 -46.11 12.74
C ARG A 41 -28.35 -46.02 13.09
N PHE A 42 -28.04 -45.61 14.32
CA PHE A 42 -26.65 -45.53 14.82
C PHE A 42 -26.27 -46.78 15.65
N PRO A 43 -25.19 -47.51 15.29
CA PRO A 43 -24.66 -48.62 16.06
C PRO A 43 -24.19 -48.22 17.48
N GLN A 44 -24.34 -49.11 18.46
CA GLN A 44 -24.08 -48.81 19.88
C GLN A 44 -22.63 -48.41 20.20
N HIS A 45 -21.63 -48.91 19.47
CA HIS A 45 -20.22 -48.60 19.72
C HIS A 45 -19.81 -47.16 19.32
N LEU A 46 -20.59 -46.50 18.45
CA LEU A 46 -20.42 -45.07 18.10
C LEU A 46 -21.07 -44.11 19.11
N LYS A 47 -22.00 -44.61 19.94
CA LYS A 47 -22.62 -43.81 21.02
C LYS A 47 -21.64 -43.54 22.18
N THR A 48 -20.63 -44.38 22.36
CA THR A 48 -19.63 -44.25 23.44
C THR A 48 -18.66 -43.08 23.19
N VAL A 49 -18.39 -42.72 21.94
CA VAL A 49 -17.63 -41.51 21.56
C VAL A 49 -18.42 -40.24 21.89
N ARG A 50 -19.75 -40.30 21.75
CA ARG A 50 -20.68 -39.19 22.07
C ARG A 50 -20.63 -38.80 23.55
N ALA A 51 -20.42 -39.76 24.47
CA ALA A 51 -20.44 -39.50 25.91
C ALA A 51 -19.12 -38.91 26.47
N ARG A 52 -17.98 -39.12 25.81
CA ARG A 52 -16.67 -38.60 26.29
C ARG A 52 -16.31 -37.21 25.77
N ALA A 53 -16.79 -36.82 24.58
CA ALA A 53 -16.54 -35.48 24.03
C ALA A 53 -17.41 -34.37 24.65
N LEU A 54 -18.60 -34.73 25.16
CA LEU A 54 -19.60 -33.78 25.69
C LEU A 54 -19.29 -33.17 27.07
N ARG A 55 -18.14 -33.49 27.70
CA ARG A 55 -17.77 -32.93 29.02
C ARG A 55 -16.80 -31.75 28.97
N SER A 56 -16.26 -31.35 27.81
CA SER A 56 -15.19 -30.32 27.79
C SER A 56 -15.45 -29.06 26.97
N PHE A 57 -16.26 -29.05 25.89
CA PHE A 57 -16.46 -27.80 25.14
C PHE A 57 -17.85 -27.72 24.47
N LEU A 58 -18.57 -26.63 24.82
CA LEU A 58 -19.82 -26.11 24.21
C LEU A 58 -21.11 -26.93 24.42
N PRO A 59 -22.09 -26.46 25.24
CA PRO A 59 -23.35 -27.17 25.48
C PRO A 59 -24.35 -27.21 24.31
N SER A 60 -24.05 -26.51 23.19
CA SER A 60 -25.03 -26.26 22.12
C SER A 60 -24.52 -26.57 20.70
N ALA A 61 -23.46 -27.37 20.58
CA ALA A 61 -22.93 -27.76 19.27
C ALA A 61 -23.55 -29.10 18.81
N THR A 62 -23.95 -29.18 17.54
CA THR A 62 -24.47 -30.42 16.93
C THR A 62 -23.42 -30.99 15.99
N LEU A 63 -23.15 -32.29 16.13
CA LEU A 63 -22.21 -33.02 15.27
C LEU A 63 -22.98 -33.57 14.08
N GLU A 64 -22.66 -33.09 12.87
CA GLU A 64 -23.11 -33.74 11.63
C GLU A 64 -21.97 -34.58 11.05
N VAL A 65 -22.30 -35.81 10.68
CA VAL A 65 -21.37 -36.77 10.09
C VAL A 65 -21.81 -37.00 8.64
N GLY A 66 -20.97 -36.62 7.69
CA GLY A 66 -21.22 -36.80 6.26
C GLY A 66 -20.18 -37.72 5.61
N CYS A 67 -20.60 -38.52 4.64
CA CYS A 67 -19.70 -39.30 3.80
C CYS A 67 -19.21 -38.46 2.60
N GLY A 68 -17.90 -38.43 2.36
CA GLY A 68 -17.30 -37.80 1.17
C GLY A 68 -17.58 -38.58 -0.12
N ARG A 69 -17.38 -37.92 -1.28
CA ARG A 69 -17.55 -38.56 -2.60
C ARG A 69 -16.56 -39.72 -2.79
N CYS A 70 -17.06 -40.85 -3.30
CA CYS A 70 -16.23 -41.94 -3.78
C CYS A 70 -15.60 -41.57 -5.13
N VAL A 71 -14.31 -41.90 -5.31
CA VAL A 71 -13.60 -41.71 -6.59
C VAL A 71 -14.16 -42.72 -7.60
N PRO A 72 -14.59 -42.30 -8.80
CA PRO A 72 -15.05 -43.24 -9.83
C PRO A 72 -13.90 -44.15 -10.27
N GLY A 73 -14.07 -45.48 -10.16
CA GLY A 73 -13.10 -46.48 -10.64
C GLY A 73 -12.21 -47.14 -9.58
N ALA A 74 -12.46 -46.98 -8.28
CA ALA A 74 -11.68 -47.64 -7.24
C ALA A 74 -12.07 -49.14 -7.06
N PRO A 75 -11.11 -50.06 -6.83
CA PRO A 75 -11.39 -51.47 -6.61
C PRO A 75 -12.09 -51.72 -5.26
N ALA A 76 -12.84 -52.82 -5.18
CA ALA A 76 -13.59 -53.20 -3.99
C ALA A 76 -12.66 -53.39 -2.78
N GLY A 77 -12.81 -52.53 -1.76
CA GLY A 77 -12.01 -52.55 -0.52
C GLY A 77 -11.22 -51.27 -0.20
N ALA A 78 -11.32 -50.19 -1.01
CA ALA A 78 -10.64 -48.93 -0.70
C ALA A 78 -11.29 -48.17 0.48
N PRO A 79 -10.49 -47.54 1.38
CA PRO A 79 -11.00 -46.84 2.55
C PRO A 79 -11.72 -45.53 2.19
N CYS A 80 -12.93 -45.32 2.69
CA CYS A 80 -13.66 -44.05 2.60
C CYS A 80 -13.24 -43.10 3.73
N VAL A 81 -13.00 -41.82 3.40
CA VAL A 81 -12.70 -40.77 4.38
C VAL A 81 -14.01 -40.19 4.93
N LEU A 82 -14.23 -40.33 6.25
CA LEU A 82 -15.33 -39.70 6.98
C LEU A 82 -14.95 -38.27 7.39
N HIS A 83 -15.78 -37.28 7.03
CA HIS A 83 -15.65 -35.92 7.52
C HIS A 83 -16.70 -35.66 8.60
N ALA A 84 -16.24 -35.31 9.81
CA ALA A 84 -17.09 -34.83 10.88
C ALA A 84 -16.95 -33.30 10.99
N VAL A 85 -18.07 -32.58 10.92
CA VAL A 85 -18.10 -31.11 11.02
C VAL A 85 -18.99 -30.72 12.21
N TRP A 86 -18.48 -29.87 13.08
CA TRP A 86 -19.25 -29.29 14.18
C TRP A 86 -19.93 -28.00 13.72
N ILE A 87 -21.26 -27.94 13.81
CA ILE A 87 -22.02 -26.72 13.51
C ILE A 87 -22.56 -26.16 14.83
N ALA A 88 -22.15 -24.93 15.16
CA ALA A 88 -22.71 -24.17 16.27
C ALA A 88 -23.88 -23.31 15.74
N ARG A 89 -25.10 -23.58 16.23
CA ARG A 89 -26.26 -22.69 15.99
C ARG A 89 -26.28 -21.62 17.07
N SER A 90 -25.96 -20.37 16.72
CA SER A 90 -26.15 -19.23 17.61
C SER A 90 -27.60 -18.77 17.59
N SER A 91 -28.34 -19.05 18.67
CA SER A 91 -29.66 -18.49 18.92
C SER A 91 -29.55 -16.99 19.19
N LEU A 92 -30.29 -16.19 18.42
CA LEU A 92 -30.48 -14.75 18.67
C LEU A 92 -30.99 -14.53 20.10
N ARG A 93 -30.15 -13.91 20.94
CA ARG A 93 -30.62 -13.13 22.11
C ARG A 93 -30.16 -11.70 21.91
N THR A 94 -31.16 -10.83 21.88
CA THR A 94 -31.12 -9.38 21.72
C THR A 94 -30.17 -8.75 22.76
N LEU A 95 -28.98 -8.35 22.32
CA LEU A 95 -28.20 -7.34 23.03
C LEU A 95 -28.55 -5.99 22.38
N VAL A 96 -29.29 -5.17 23.13
CA VAL A 96 -29.60 -3.79 22.74
C VAL A 96 -28.28 -3.02 22.71
N MET A 97 -27.66 -2.93 21.54
CA MET A 97 -26.67 -1.88 21.26
C MET A 97 -27.44 -0.60 20.91
N ARG A 98 -27.20 0.46 21.69
CA ARG A 98 -27.55 1.83 21.33
C ARG A 98 -27.02 2.11 19.92
N ARG A 99 -27.93 2.44 18.99
CA ARG A 99 -27.59 2.92 17.64
C ARG A 99 -26.84 4.24 17.75
N SER A 100 -25.64 4.30 17.18
CA SER A 100 -25.04 5.57 16.75
C SER A 100 -25.75 6.01 15.45
N PRO A 101 -26.12 7.29 15.24
CA PRO A 101 -26.94 7.69 14.10
C PRO A 101 -26.24 7.76 12.74
N PHE A 102 -24.95 7.40 12.61
CA PHE A 102 -24.19 7.60 11.37
C PHE A 102 -23.29 6.41 10.99
N GLY A 103 -23.77 5.18 11.12
CA GLY A 103 -23.13 4.01 10.53
C GLY A 103 -23.62 3.83 9.09
N VAL A 104 -22.90 4.32 8.10
CA VAL A 104 -23.11 3.89 6.71
C VAL A 104 -22.72 2.42 6.63
N ASP A 105 -23.61 1.56 6.14
CA ASP A 105 -23.37 0.13 5.95
C ASP A 105 -22.14 -0.11 5.04
N ILE A 106 -20.95 -0.24 5.62
CA ILE A 106 -19.76 -0.80 4.97
C ILE A 106 -19.87 -2.32 5.04
N CYS A 107 -20.94 -2.86 4.48
CA CYS A 107 -20.89 -4.21 3.94
C CYS A 107 -20.27 -4.06 2.55
N CYS A 108 -19.11 -4.69 2.30
CA CYS A 108 -18.57 -4.86 0.96
C CYS A 108 -19.73 -5.14 0.00
N ARG A 109 -20.00 -4.20 -0.93
CA ARG A 109 -21.02 -4.43 -1.97
C ARG A 109 -20.54 -5.65 -2.74
N LYS A 110 -21.12 -6.82 -2.47
CA LYS A 110 -21.01 -7.98 -3.35
C LYS A 110 -21.59 -7.55 -4.70
N GLY A 111 -20.73 -7.08 -5.59
CA GLY A 111 -21.08 -6.51 -6.89
C GLY A 111 -20.45 -5.17 -7.26
N SER A 112 -19.73 -4.46 -6.37
CA SER A 112 -18.95 -3.29 -6.79
C SER A 112 -17.60 -3.71 -7.37
N ARG A 113 -17.18 -3.03 -8.45
CA ARG A 113 -15.85 -3.21 -9.04
C ARG A 113 -14.78 -2.70 -8.08
N SER A 114 -13.62 -3.36 -8.09
CA SER A 114 -12.45 -2.81 -7.40
C SER A 114 -11.94 -1.56 -8.12
N PRO A 115 -11.14 -0.71 -7.47
CA PRO A 115 -10.63 0.50 -8.12
C PRO A 115 -9.78 0.19 -9.35
N LEU A 116 -9.04 -0.92 -9.30
CA LEU A 116 -8.28 -1.42 -10.43
C LEU A 116 -9.19 -1.86 -11.59
N GLN A 117 -10.30 -2.56 -11.28
CA GLN A 117 -11.28 -2.94 -12.29
C GLN A 117 -12.01 -1.72 -12.88
N GLU A 118 -12.29 -0.70 -12.07
CA GLU A 118 -12.92 0.52 -12.52
C GLU A 118 -12.01 1.31 -13.47
N LEU A 119 -10.71 1.37 -13.18
CA LEU A 119 -9.71 2.01 -14.05
C LEU A 119 -9.61 1.39 -15.46
N TYR A 120 -9.79 0.07 -15.58
CA TYR A 120 -9.72 -0.64 -16.88
C TYR A 120 -11.10 -0.92 -17.49
N ASN A 121 -12.15 -0.30 -16.95
CA ASN A 121 -13.51 -0.51 -17.39
C ASN A 121 -13.76 0.06 -18.81
N PRO A 122 -14.27 -0.73 -19.77
CA PRO A 122 -14.53 -0.26 -21.14
C PRO A 122 -15.52 0.91 -21.24
N THR A 123 -16.45 1.07 -20.28
CA THR A 123 -17.39 2.20 -20.28
C THR A 123 -16.74 3.54 -19.97
N GLN A 124 -15.52 3.59 -19.39
CA GLN A 124 -14.71 4.82 -19.35
C GLN A 124 -14.22 5.25 -20.74
N ARG A 125 -14.18 4.34 -21.72
CA ARG A 125 -13.69 4.61 -23.09
C ARG A 125 -14.80 4.78 -24.14
N SER A 126 -16.07 4.50 -23.85
CA SER A 126 -17.08 4.26 -24.90
C SER A 126 -18.48 4.88 -24.70
N LEU A 127 -18.63 5.96 -23.93
CA LEU A 127 -19.93 6.64 -23.80
C LEU A 127 -19.83 8.17 -24.03
N GLU A 128 -19.84 8.56 -25.30
CA GLU A 128 -19.99 9.94 -25.79
C GLU A 128 -21.41 10.54 -25.60
N ARG A 129 -22.30 9.88 -24.84
CA ARG A 129 -23.69 10.34 -24.71
C ARG A 129 -24.12 10.37 -23.25
N VAL A 130 -23.84 11.52 -22.60
CA VAL A 130 -24.65 12.26 -21.59
C VAL A 130 -23.73 12.99 -20.58
N SER A 131 -23.84 14.33 -20.52
CA SER A 131 -23.34 15.31 -19.50
C SER A 131 -21.82 15.61 -19.37
N PRO A 132 -21.42 16.85 -18.99
CA PRO A 132 -20.02 17.32 -18.97
C PRO A 132 -18.98 16.58 -18.08
N PRO A 133 -19.31 16.09 -16.86
CA PRO A 133 -18.32 15.52 -15.93
C PRO A 133 -17.56 14.31 -16.48
N TRP A 134 -18.16 13.56 -17.40
CA TRP A 134 -17.55 12.36 -17.97
C TRP A 134 -16.42 12.66 -18.97
N LEU A 135 -16.45 13.83 -19.62
CA LEU A 135 -15.41 14.24 -20.56
C LEU A 135 -14.10 14.58 -19.81
N GLU A 136 -14.22 15.24 -18.65
CA GLU A 136 -13.07 15.51 -17.76
C GLU A 136 -12.47 14.22 -17.19
N LEU A 137 -13.31 13.27 -16.78
CA LEU A 137 -12.90 11.93 -16.36
C LEU A 137 -12.13 11.18 -17.47
N SER A 138 -12.58 11.28 -18.73
CA SER A 138 -11.91 10.67 -19.88
C SER A 138 -10.54 11.30 -20.14
N ASN A 139 -10.46 12.63 -20.10
CA ASN A 139 -9.19 13.36 -20.27
C ASN A 139 -8.18 13.01 -19.17
N THR A 140 -8.62 12.95 -17.91
CA THR A 140 -7.79 12.57 -16.78
C THR A 140 -7.33 11.11 -16.88
N ALA A 141 -8.20 10.19 -17.33
CA ALA A 141 -7.82 8.80 -17.58
C ALA A 141 -6.73 8.67 -18.67
N VAL A 142 -6.87 9.42 -19.77
CA VAL A 142 -5.86 9.46 -20.85
C VAL A 142 -4.54 10.05 -20.35
N LEU A 143 -4.60 11.14 -19.57
CA LEU A 143 -3.41 11.76 -18.97
C LEU A 143 -2.65 10.78 -18.08
N HIS A 144 -3.33 10.05 -17.20
CA HIS A 144 -2.66 9.05 -16.36
C HIS A 144 -2.15 7.85 -17.14
N GLN A 145 -2.84 7.44 -18.22
CA GLN A 145 -2.31 6.43 -19.15
C GLN A 145 -0.97 6.90 -19.75
N MET A 146 -0.89 8.11 -20.28
CA MET A 146 0.35 8.68 -20.83
C MET A 146 1.48 8.73 -19.77
N ARG A 147 1.16 9.13 -18.53
CA ARG A 147 2.15 9.15 -17.45
C ARG A 147 2.65 7.75 -17.08
N ARG A 148 1.77 6.73 -17.07
CA ARG A 148 2.18 5.33 -16.86
C ARG A 148 3.09 4.84 -17.98
N ASP A 149 2.71 5.10 -19.23
CA ASP A 149 3.46 4.67 -20.40
C ASP A 149 4.86 5.29 -20.42
N GLN A 150 4.98 6.58 -20.07
CA GLN A 150 6.28 7.25 -19.89
C GLN A 150 7.18 6.52 -18.87
N VAL A 151 6.63 6.12 -17.72
CA VAL A 151 7.38 5.40 -16.69
C VAL A 151 7.87 4.05 -17.23
N ILE A 152 6.97 3.30 -17.89
CA ILE A 152 7.28 2.00 -18.49
C ILE A 152 8.39 2.13 -19.54
N ASP A 153 8.28 3.10 -20.43
CA ASP A 153 9.24 3.29 -21.52
C ASP A 153 10.60 3.76 -21.00
N THR A 154 10.62 4.65 -20.01
CA THR A 154 11.86 5.04 -19.33
C THR A 154 12.51 3.84 -18.64
N CYS A 155 11.73 2.98 -17.99
CA CYS A 155 12.23 1.75 -17.37
C CYS A 155 12.79 0.77 -18.40
N ARG A 156 12.15 0.62 -19.56
CA ARG A 156 12.64 -0.22 -20.67
C ARG A 156 13.97 0.30 -21.18
N ALA A 157 14.04 1.59 -21.52
CA ALA A 157 15.25 2.24 -22.03
C ALA A 157 16.45 2.10 -21.07
N ASN A 158 16.23 2.31 -19.76
CA ASN A 158 17.29 2.19 -18.75
C ASN A 158 17.65 0.74 -18.40
N SER A 159 16.72 -0.20 -18.52
CA SER A 159 17.00 -1.62 -18.25
C SER A 159 17.90 -2.28 -19.30
N ILE A 160 17.97 -1.71 -20.52
CA ILE A 160 18.92 -2.13 -21.56
C ILE A 160 20.36 -1.78 -21.14
N VAL A 161 20.53 -0.68 -20.39
CA VAL A 161 21.84 -0.23 -19.88
C VAL A 161 22.22 -0.96 -18.59
N SER A 162 21.24 -1.30 -17.73
CA SER A 162 21.47 -1.96 -16.44
C SER A 162 21.24 -3.48 -16.51
N ARG A 163 22.32 -4.25 -16.69
CA ARG A 163 22.29 -5.72 -16.92
C ARG A 163 21.77 -6.59 -15.76
N LYS A 164 21.32 -6.02 -14.64
CA LYS A 164 20.80 -6.79 -13.48
C LYS A 164 19.58 -6.10 -12.86
N ARG A 165 18.38 -6.66 -13.08
CA ARG A 165 17.21 -6.34 -12.24
C ARG A 165 17.38 -7.08 -10.90
N ARG A 166 17.67 -6.32 -9.85
CA ARG A 166 17.72 -6.83 -8.48
C ARG A 166 16.30 -7.23 -8.05
N VAL A 167 16.16 -8.38 -7.37
CA VAL A 167 14.90 -8.79 -6.75
C VAL A 167 14.60 -7.89 -5.55
N LEU A 168 13.37 -7.37 -5.46
CA LEU A 168 12.94 -6.57 -4.33
C LEU A 168 12.83 -7.43 -3.07
N THR A 169 13.30 -6.89 -1.96
CA THR A 169 13.15 -7.45 -0.62
C THR A 169 12.01 -6.75 0.12
N PRO A 170 11.45 -7.32 1.20
CA PRO A 170 10.43 -6.62 1.99
C PRO A 170 10.87 -5.22 2.43
N ASN A 171 12.14 -5.00 2.78
CA ASN A 171 12.62 -3.69 3.19
C ASN A 171 12.50 -2.61 2.08
N ASP A 172 12.56 -3.02 0.82
CA ASP A 172 12.36 -2.15 -0.34
C ASP A 172 10.88 -1.70 -0.47
N LEU A 173 9.94 -2.36 0.24
CA LEU A 173 8.49 -2.14 0.16
C LEU A 173 7.92 -1.29 1.30
N LYS A 174 8.77 -0.72 2.17
CA LYS A 174 8.34 0.05 3.35
C LYS A 174 7.58 1.35 3.02
N HIS A 175 7.73 1.86 1.79
CA HIS A 175 7.04 3.07 1.33
C HIS A 175 5.60 2.82 0.83
N LEU A 176 5.19 1.56 0.73
CA LEU A 176 3.89 1.16 0.18
C LEU A 176 2.89 0.99 1.32
N VAL A 177 2.07 2.01 1.56
CA VAL A 177 0.96 1.96 2.51
C VAL A 177 -0.19 1.17 1.87
N VAL A 178 -0.76 0.24 2.62
CA VAL A 178 -1.82 -0.66 2.14
C VAL A 178 -3.14 -0.32 2.82
N ASP A 179 -4.19 -0.21 2.01
CA ASP A 179 -5.57 -0.20 2.46
C ASP A 179 -6.27 -1.46 1.91
N GLU A 180 -6.60 -2.37 2.81
CA GLU A 180 -7.25 -3.64 2.50
C GLU A 180 -8.71 -3.47 2.10
N ASP A 181 -9.40 -2.51 2.73
CA ASP A 181 -10.85 -2.38 2.64
C ASP A 181 -11.26 -1.83 1.27
N HIS A 182 -10.39 -1.02 0.66
CA HIS A 182 -10.58 -0.43 -0.68
C HIS A 182 -9.61 -0.99 -1.74
N GLU A 183 -8.78 -1.98 -1.39
CA GLU A 183 -7.79 -2.60 -2.29
C GLU A 183 -6.83 -1.58 -2.94
N LEU A 184 -6.25 -0.69 -2.12
CA LEU A 184 -5.33 0.37 -2.55
C LEU A 184 -3.91 0.15 -2.02
N ILE A 185 -2.93 0.55 -2.83
CA ILE A 185 -1.53 0.69 -2.41
C ILE A 185 -1.05 2.09 -2.79
N TYR A 186 -0.64 2.86 -1.78
CA TYR A 186 -0.07 4.18 -1.96
C TYR A 186 1.44 4.15 -1.68
N CYS A 187 2.27 4.48 -2.67
CA CYS A 187 3.69 4.74 -2.41
C CYS A 187 3.89 6.17 -1.92
N TYR A 188 4.24 6.35 -0.64
CA TYR A 188 4.44 7.68 -0.11
C TYR A 188 5.84 8.23 -0.44
N VAL A 189 5.85 9.41 -1.08
CA VAL A 189 7.06 10.17 -1.38
C VAL A 189 7.07 11.45 -0.55
N PRO A 190 8.07 11.66 0.33
CA PRO A 190 8.13 12.89 1.10
C PRO A 190 8.20 14.15 0.23
N LYS A 191 7.57 15.22 0.72
CA LYS A 191 7.47 16.55 0.05
C LYS A 191 6.57 16.59 -1.19
N VAL A 192 5.77 15.54 -1.37
CA VAL A 192 4.72 15.43 -2.39
C VAL A 192 3.35 15.23 -1.73
N ALA A 193 2.97 16.16 -0.84
CA ALA A 193 1.75 16.08 -0.04
C ALA A 193 1.55 14.77 0.77
N CYS A 194 2.64 14.06 1.09
CA CYS A 194 2.56 12.76 1.76
C CYS A 194 1.80 12.77 3.09
N THR A 195 1.83 13.88 3.84
CA THR A 195 1.06 14.02 5.08
C THR A 195 -0.44 13.94 4.83
N ASN A 196 -0.95 14.62 3.79
CA ASN A 196 -2.38 14.60 3.44
C ASN A 196 -2.82 13.22 2.94
N TRP A 197 -2.00 12.59 2.09
CA TRP A 197 -2.26 11.21 1.69
C TRP A 197 -2.25 10.25 2.88
N LYS A 198 -1.31 10.38 3.82
CA LYS A 198 -1.31 9.55 5.04
C LYS A 198 -2.56 9.77 5.89
N ARG A 199 -3.04 11.01 6.02
CA ARG A 199 -4.30 11.32 6.71
C ARG A 199 -5.50 10.67 6.01
N LEU A 200 -5.57 10.75 4.68
CA LEU A 200 -6.61 10.08 3.90
C LEU A 200 -6.56 8.56 4.10
N MET A 201 -5.38 7.95 4.00
CA MET A 201 -5.22 6.52 4.25
C MET A 201 -5.64 6.16 5.68
N MET A 202 -5.34 7.00 6.69
CA MET A 202 -5.79 6.77 8.07
C MET A 202 -7.30 6.88 8.24
N VAL A 203 -7.98 7.77 7.50
CA VAL A 203 -9.44 7.82 7.48
C VAL A 203 -10.00 6.54 6.85
N LEU A 204 -9.45 6.11 5.71
CA LEU A 204 -9.90 4.91 5.00
C LEU A 204 -9.70 3.62 5.82
N THR A 205 -8.52 3.43 6.42
CA THR A 205 -8.20 2.22 7.21
C THR A 205 -8.64 2.32 8.67
N GLY A 206 -9.06 3.51 9.12
CA GLY A 206 -9.32 3.83 10.53
C GLY A 206 -10.63 3.27 11.07
N ARG A 207 -11.44 2.62 10.24
CA ARG A 207 -12.74 2.00 10.63
C ARG A 207 -13.63 2.93 11.44
N GLY A 208 -13.73 4.19 11.02
CA GLY A 208 -14.55 5.21 11.66
C GLY A 208 -13.90 5.92 12.87
N LYS A 209 -12.62 5.63 13.18
CA LYS A 209 -11.86 6.41 14.18
C LYS A 209 -11.72 7.88 13.78
N TYR A 210 -11.58 8.14 12.48
CA TYR A 210 -11.50 9.48 11.92
C TYR A 210 -12.50 9.61 10.78
N SER A 211 -13.10 10.79 10.64
CA SER A 211 -14.01 11.15 9.54
C SER A 211 -13.43 12.23 8.63
N ASP A 212 -12.64 13.15 9.19
CA ASP A 212 -12.00 14.22 8.43
C ASP A 212 -10.47 14.09 8.50
N PRO A 213 -9.77 14.00 7.34
CA PRO A 213 -8.31 14.01 7.29
C PRO A 213 -7.67 15.20 8.00
N MET A 214 -8.33 16.36 8.05
CA MET A 214 -7.80 17.60 8.62
C MET A 214 -7.80 17.62 10.14
N GLU A 215 -8.62 16.77 10.78
CA GLU A 215 -8.61 16.58 12.24
C GLU A 215 -7.38 15.81 12.72
N ILE A 216 -6.68 15.11 11.81
CA ILE A 216 -5.50 14.30 12.14
C ILE A 216 -4.25 15.21 12.14
N PRO A 217 -3.58 15.39 13.29
CA PRO A 217 -2.34 16.17 13.37
C PRO A 217 -1.22 15.59 12.49
N ALA A 218 -0.37 16.46 11.94
CA ALA A 218 0.69 16.04 11.02
C ALA A 218 1.69 15.06 11.65
N ASN A 219 2.04 15.25 12.92
CA ASN A 219 2.91 14.34 13.67
C ASN A 219 2.27 12.94 13.83
N GLU A 220 0.96 12.88 14.06
CA GLU A 220 0.20 11.63 14.18
C GLU A 220 0.14 10.88 12.83
N ALA A 221 -0.04 11.61 11.73
CA ALA A 221 0.00 11.04 10.37
C ALA A 221 1.37 10.45 9.98
N HIS A 222 2.44 10.78 10.72
CA HIS A 222 3.79 10.28 10.49
C HIS A 222 4.20 9.14 11.45
N VAL A 223 3.32 8.72 12.37
CA VAL A 223 3.55 7.56 13.24
C VAL A 223 3.41 6.27 12.43
N SER A 224 4.48 5.48 12.34
CA SER A 224 4.53 4.25 11.52
C SER A 224 3.50 3.19 11.94
N ALA A 225 3.10 3.16 13.21
CA ALA A 225 2.11 2.21 13.72
C ALA A 225 0.67 2.51 13.24
N ASN A 226 0.41 3.72 12.73
CA ASN A 226 -0.95 4.12 12.31
C ASN A 226 -1.32 3.64 10.90
N LEU A 227 -0.34 3.21 10.09
CA LEU A 227 -0.55 2.80 8.71
C LEU A 227 0.20 1.50 8.45
N LYS A 228 -0.51 0.48 7.95
CA LYS A 228 0.09 -0.79 7.61
C LYS A 228 0.82 -0.67 6.27
N THR A 229 2.06 -1.12 6.21
CA THR A 229 2.89 -1.07 5.01
C THR A 229 3.13 -2.46 4.43
N LEU A 230 3.36 -2.54 3.12
CA LEU A 230 3.42 -3.81 2.39
C LEU A 230 4.53 -4.74 2.89
N ASN A 231 5.62 -4.18 3.41
CA ASN A 231 6.72 -4.96 4.01
C ASN A 231 6.34 -5.72 5.30
N GLN A 232 5.18 -5.43 5.90
CA GLN A 232 4.69 -6.09 7.11
C GLN A 232 3.85 -7.34 6.81
N TYR A 233 3.68 -7.70 5.53
CA TYR A 233 2.96 -8.88 5.09
C TYR A 233 3.92 -10.01 4.70
N SER A 234 3.41 -11.25 4.66
CA SER A 234 4.17 -12.39 4.15
C SER A 234 4.41 -12.26 2.63
N ILE A 235 5.43 -12.93 2.10
CA ILE A 235 5.74 -12.88 0.65
C ILE A 235 4.53 -13.26 -0.25
N PRO A 236 3.75 -14.31 0.04
CA PRO A 236 2.56 -14.62 -0.75
C PRO A 236 1.50 -13.50 -0.72
N GLU A 237 1.31 -12.88 0.45
CA GLU A 237 0.38 -11.77 0.65
C GLU A 237 0.82 -10.50 -0.08
N ILE A 238 2.13 -10.23 -0.11
CA ILE A 238 2.73 -9.14 -0.88
C ILE A 238 2.45 -9.34 -2.36
N ASN A 239 2.74 -10.53 -2.90
CA ASN A 239 2.54 -10.84 -4.32
C ASN A 239 1.07 -10.77 -4.72
N HIS A 240 0.16 -11.22 -3.85
CA HIS A 240 -1.27 -11.08 -4.07
C HIS A 240 -1.65 -9.60 -4.26
N ARG A 241 -1.30 -8.75 -3.30
CA ARG A 241 -1.68 -7.32 -3.29
C ARG A 241 -1.06 -6.55 -4.45
N LEU A 242 0.23 -6.78 -4.75
CA LEU A 242 0.87 -6.16 -5.92
C LEU A 242 0.13 -6.49 -7.22
N LYS A 243 -0.48 -7.67 -7.32
CA LYS A 243 -1.26 -8.11 -8.48
C LYS A 243 -2.71 -7.60 -8.48
N SER A 244 -3.38 -7.56 -7.33
CA SER A 244 -4.82 -7.30 -7.25
C SER A 244 -5.21 -5.86 -6.90
N TYR A 245 -4.36 -5.10 -6.21
CA TYR A 245 -4.73 -3.78 -5.68
C TYR A 245 -4.37 -2.66 -6.67
N MET A 246 -5.13 -1.57 -6.66
CA MET A 246 -4.77 -0.37 -7.42
C MET A 246 -3.59 0.33 -6.75
N LYS A 247 -2.48 0.46 -7.46
CA LYS A 247 -1.24 1.09 -6.96
C LYS A 247 -1.11 2.49 -7.50
N PHE A 248 -0.87 3.47 -6.65
CA PHE A 248 -0.63 4.83 -7.08
C PHE A 248 0.52 5.50 -6.33
N LEU A 249 1.10 6.51 -6.96
CA LEU A 249 2.10 7.37 -6.34
C LEU A 249 1.91 8.81 -6.84
N PHE A 250 2.44 9.75 -6.07
CA PHE A 250 2.52 11.14 -6.47
C PHE A 250 3.97 11.58 -6.56
N VAL A 251 4.27 12.35 -7.60
CA VAL A 251 5.60 12.92 -7.84
C VAL A 251 5.56 14.43 -7.88
N ARG A 252 6.73 15.04 -7.80
CA ARG A 252 6.95 16.48 -7.88
C ARG A 252 8.22 16.71 -8.67
N GLU A 253 8.33 17.87 -9.30
CA GLU A 253 9.59 18.31 -9.91
C GLU A 253 10.77 18.07 -8.92
N PRO A 254 11.83 17.33 -9.33
CA PRO A 254 12.86 16.86 -8.41
C PRO A 254 13.55 17.93 -7.58
N PHE A 255 13.82 19.12 -8.15
CA PHE A 255 14.56 20.18 -7.46
C PHE A 255 13.67 21.04 -6.55
N GLU A 256 12.42 21.30 -6.92
CA GLU A 256 11.42 21.87 -6.01
C GLU A 256 11.23 20.95 -4.80
N ARG A 257 11.19 19.63 -5.03
CA ARG A 257 11.06 18.63 -3.97
C ARG A 257 12.29 18.65 -3.05
N LEU A 258 13.49 18.78 -3.61
CA LEU A 258 14.75 18.87 -2.88
C LEU A 258 14.83 20.15 -2.02
N VAL A 259 14.49 21.31 -2.59
CA VAL A 259 14.43 22.58 -1.86
C VAL A 259 13.38 22.52 -0.75
N SER A 260 12.22 21.92 -1.01
CA SER A 260 11.20 21.68 0.02
C SER A 260 11.74 20.79 1.16
N ALA A 261 12.55 19.78 0.84
CA ALA A 261 13.19 18.94 1.84
C ALA A 261 14.20 19.73 2.68
N TYR A 262 15.08 20.50 2.04
CA TYR A 262 16.07 21.34 2.72
C TYR A 262 15.40 22.34 3.67
N ARG A 263 14.43 23.13 3.16
CA ARG A 263 13.67 24.10 3.97
C ARG A 263 12.96 23.42 5.13
N ASN A 264 12.37 22.26 4.89
CA ASN A 264 11.69 21.57 5.98
C ASN A 264 12.65 21.04 7.05
N LYS A 265 13.89 20.64 6.70
CA LYS A 265 14.79 19.91 7.63
C LYS A 265 15.90 20.74 8.24
N PHE A 266 16.36 21.80 7.58
CA PHE A 266 17.54 22.56 8.00
C PHE A 266 17.25 24.02 8.31
N THR A 267 16.13 24.61 7.87
CA THR A 267 15.82 26.01 8.18
C THR A 267 14.89 26.19 9.39
N GLN A 268 14.34 25.09 9.92
CA GLN A 268 13.40 25.11 11.05
C GLN A 268 14.13 24.78 12.36
N LYS A 269 14.28 25.77 13.24
CA LYS A 269 15.08 25.68 14.49
C LYS A 269 14.71 24.49 15.39
N TYR A 270 13.46 24.05 15.36
CA TYR A 270 12.96 22.96 16.21
C TYR A 270 13.39 21.55 15.74
N ASN A 271 13.95 21.38 14.53
CA ASN A 271 14.37 20.07 13.99
C ASN A 271 15.74 19.61 14.51
N THR A 272 15.95 19.71 15.82
CA THR A 272 17.23 19.43 16.48
C THR A 272 17.78 18.04 16.17
N SER A 273 16.92 17.02 16.04
CA SER A 273 17.35 15.66 15.69
C SER A 273 17.97 15.55 14.29
N PHE A 274 17.38 16.24 13.30
CA PHE A 274 17.92 16.29 11.93
C PHE A 274 19.20 17.11 11.87
N HIS A 275 19.24 18.25 12.56
CA HIS A 275 20.43 19.11 12.66
C HIS A 275 21.61 18.34 13.26
N LYS A 276 21.36 17.59 14.34
CA LYS A 276 22.38 16.74 14.96
C LYS A 276 22.85 15.61 14.06
N ARG A 277 21.91 14.85 13.47
CA ARG A 277 22.24 13.66 12.66
C ARG A 277 22.87 14.00 11.32
N TYR A 278 22.26 14.89 10.57
CA TYR A 278 22.68 15.22 9.20
C TYR A 278 23.40 16.55 9.14
N GLY A 279 22.92 17.57 9.86
CA GLY A 279 23.51 18.91 9.76
C GLY A 279 24.95 18.97 10.23
N THR A 280 25.27 18.36 11.38
CA THR A 280 26.67 18.29 11.85
C THR A 280 27.57 17.47 10.91
N LYS A 281 27.01 16.43 10.25
CA LYS A 281 27.72 15.60 9.28
C LYS A 281 28.04 16.39 8.00
N ILE A 282 27.06 17.15 7.49
CA ILE A 282 27.22 18.03 6.32
C ILE A 282 28.29 19.08 6.60
N ILE A 283 28.17 19.80 7.73
CA ILE A 283 29.13 20.86 8.09
C ILE A 283 30.55 20.31 8.23
N ARG A 284 30.73 19.18 8.92
CA ARG A 284 32.06 18.55 9.08
C ARG A 284 32.73 18.22 7.76
N ARG A 285 31.95 17.83 6.74
CA ARG A 285 32.49 17.43 5.43
C ARG A 285 32.74 18.61 4.52
N GLN A 286 31.79 19.54 4.47
CA GLN A 286 31.73 20.54 3.40
C GLN A 286 32.28 21.91 3.83
N ARG A 287 32.28 22.24 5.13
CA ARG A 287 32.67 23.56 5.62
C ARG A 287 34.13 23.58 6.09
N LYS A 288 35.01 24.18 5.28
CA LYS A 288 36.48 24.23 5.53
C LYS A 288 36.87 24.90 6.87
N ASN A 289 36.13 25.92 7.33
CA ASN A 289 36.40 26.67 8.57
C ASN A 289 35.17 26.69 9.50
N ALA A 290 34.66 25.52 9.87
CA ALA A 290 33.49 25.42 10.72
C ALA A 290 33.79 25.85 12.17
N THR A 291 32.93 26.69 12.76
CA THR A 291 33.02 27.03 14.18
C THR A 291 32.68 25.81 15.05
N GLN A 292 33.20 25.78 16.28
CA GLN A 292 32.88 24.70 17.22
C GLN A 292 31.38 24.62 17.52
N GLU A 293 30.68 25.75 17.47
CA GLU A 293 29.23 25.80 17.60
C GLU A 293 28.52 25.13 16.43
N ALA A 294 28.90 25.45 15.19
CA ALA A 294 28.34 24.83 13.99
C ALA A 294 28.56 23.31 13.98
N LEU A 295 29.78 22.87 14.31
CA LEU A 295 30.14 21.44 14.42
C LEU A 295 29.35 20.71 15.51
N ARG A 296 28.89 21.42 16.54
CA ARG A 296 28.09 20.87 17.63
C ARG A 296 26.61 20.89 17.31
N LYS A 297 26.06 21.98 16.79
CA LYS A 297 24.62 22.18 16.60
C LYS A 297 24.11 21.65 15.25
N GLY A 298 24.80 22.00 14.16
CA GLY A 298 24.40 21.61 12.81
C GLY A 298 23.09 22.24 12.33
N ASP A 299 22.68 23.36 12.91
CA ASP A 299 21.40 24.04 12.64
C ASP A 299 21.52 25.23 11.68
N ASP A 300 22.70 25.44 11.12
CA ASP A 300 23.06 26.53 10.20
C ASP A 300 23.65 26.01 8.88
N VAL A 301 23.25 24.81 8.46
CA VAL A 301 23.64 24.23 7.17
C VAL A 301 23.16 25.13 6.04
N LYS A 302 24.04 25.44 5.08
CA LYS A 302 23.69 26.17 3.86
C LYS A 302 23.24 25.23 2.75
N PHE A 303 22.44 25.73 1.81
CA PHE A 303 21.97 24.92 0.69
C PHE A 303 23.12 24.43 -0.21
N GLU A 304 24.14 25.26 -0.44
CA GLU A 304 25.36 24.88 -1.17
C GLU A 304 26.09 23.69 -0.53
N GLU A 305 26.17 23.67 0.80
CA GLU A 305 26.79 22.58 1.57
C GLU A 305 25.93 21.32 1.52
N PHE A 306 24.61 21.48 1.52
CA PHE A 306 23.67 20.37 1.36
C PHE A 306 23.78 19.74 -0.04
N VAL A 307 23.87 20.55 -1.11
CA VAL A 307 24.09 20.05 -2.47
C VAL A 307 25.44 19.33 -2.57
N ALA A 308 26.52 19.95 -2.08
CA ALA A 308 27.85 19.35 -2.06
C ALA A 308 27.88 18.01 -1.31
N TYR A 309 27.11 17.89 -0.22
CA TYR A 309 26.94 16.63 0.51
C TYR A 309 26.25 15.54 -0.32
N LEU A 310 25.26 15.88 -1.15
CA LEU A 310 24.53 14.89 -1.96
C LEU A 310 25.34 14.37 -3.16
N ILE A 311 26.16 15.23 -3.76
CA ILE A 311 27.00 14.85 -4.90
C ILE A 311 28.34 14.21 -4.47
N ASP A 312 28.70 14.33 -3.19
CA ASP A 312 29.90 13.69 -2.64
C ASP A 312 29.84 12.14 -2.78
N PRO A 313 30.77 11.54 -3.55
CA PRO A 313 30.82 10.08 -3.74
C PRO A 313 31.01 9.30 -2.45
N HIS A 314 31.67 9.86 -1.44
CA HIS A 314 31.84 9.20 -0.15
C HIS A 314 30.48 9.10 0.57
N THR A 315 29.71 10.19 0.57
CA THR A 315 28.36 10.21 1.13
C THR A 315 27.44 9.20 0.44
N GLN A 316 27.48 9.09 -0.88
CA GLN A 316 26.66 8.14 -1.63
C GLN A 316 26.99 6.66 -1.34
N ARG A 317 28.24 6.35 -0.98
CA ARG A 317 28.70 4.98 -0.68
C ARG A 317 28.49 4.56 0.77
N GLU A 318 28.49 5.52 1.69
CA GLU A 318 28.46 5.23 3.13
C GLU A 318 27.08 4.73 3.58
N GLU A 319 26.01 5.40 3.18
CA GLU A 319 24.64 5.00 3.53
C GLU A 319 23.64 5.44 2.46
N PRO A 320 22.50 4.74 2.31
CA PRO A 320 21.41 5.23 1.47
C PRO A 320 20.95 6.61 1.93
N PHE A 321 20.62 7.48 0.98
CA PHE A 321 20.04 8.78 1.31
C PHE A 321 18.80 8.65 2.18
N ASN A 322 18.61 9.67 3.03
CA ASN A 322 17.38 9.83 3.77
C ASN A 322 16.19 9.95 2.81
N GLU A 323 15.05 9.37 3.19
CA GLU A 323 13.83 9.37 2.37
C GLU A 323 13.39 10.77 1.90
N HIS A 324 13.73 11.83 2.63
CA HIS A 324 13.34 13.19 2.24
C HIS A 324 14.04 13.71 0.99
N TRP A 325 15.25 13.25 0.69
CA TRP A 325 16.02 13.63 -0.50
C TRP A 325 16.45 12.42 -1.35
N GLN A 326 15.96 11.22 -1.06
CA GLN A 326 16.14 10.04 -1.92
C GLN A 326 15.34 10.18 -3.23
N THR A 327 15.78 9.62 -4.35
CA THR A 327 15.00 9.66 -5.61
C THR A 327 13.70 8.87 -5.50
N VAL A 328 12.65 9.31 -6.20
CA VAL A 328 11.37 8.57 -6.28
C VAL A 328 11.60 7.20 -6.88
N TYR A 329 12.46 7.11 -7.90
CA TYR A 329 12.92 5.86 -8.48
C TYR A 329 13.39 4.85 -7.41
N SER A 330 14.20 5.31 -6.45
CA SER A 330 14.72 4.46 -5.37
C SER A 330 13.71 4.18 -4.26
N LEU A 331 12.76 5.09 -3.99
CA LEU A 331 11.76 4.92 -2.93
C LEU A 331 10.61 3.98 -3.33
N CYS A 332 10.17 4.09 -4.58
CA CYS A 332 8.95 3.44 -5.06
C CYS A 332 9.23 2.30 -6.05
N HIS A 333 10.46 2.15 -6.53
CA HIS A 333 10.85 1.07 -7.46
C HIS A 333 9.91 0.90 -8.68
N PRO A 334 9.55 1.98 -9.40
CA PRO A 334 8.56 1.94 -10.50
C PRO A 334 8.94 1.03 -11.67
N CYS A 335 10.21 0.63 -11.81
CA CYS A 335 10.61 -0.38 -12.80
C CYS A 335 10.40 -1.84 -12.36
N HIS A 336 10.07 -2.06 -11.09
CA HIS A 336 9.76 -3.37 -10.51
C HIS A 336 8.28 -3.47 -10.08
N ILE A 337 7.66 -2.33 -9.78
CA ILE A 337 6.27 -2.23 -9.36
C ILE A 337 5.50 -1.46 -10.44
N HIS A 338 4.52 -2.13 -11.05
CA HIS A 338 3.64 -1.49 -12.03
C HIS A 338 2.67 -0.57 -11.30
N TYR A 339 2.83 0.75 -11.43
CA TYR A 339 1.88 1.70 -10.86
C TYR A 339 0.71 1.94 -11.81
N ASP A 340 -0.49 1.84 -11.26
CA ASP A 340 -1.74 2.04 -11.98
C ASP A 340 -2.10 3.54 -12.07
N LEU A 341 -1.50 4.42 -11.28
CA LEU A 341 -1.75 5.86 -11.39
C LEU A 341 -0.54 6.67 -10.91
N VAL A 342 -0.11 7.63 -11.73
CA VAL A 342 0.98 8.55 -11.39
C VAL A 342 0.40 9.96 -11.34
N GLY A 343 0.22 10.46 -10.12
CA GLY A 343 -0.20 11.83 -9.85
C GLY A 343 0.98 12.79 -9.80
N LYS A 344 0.75 14.06 -10.07
CA LYS A 344 1.74 15.13 -10.00
C LYS A 344 1.34 16.15 -8.94
N TYR A 345 2.32 16.72 -8.26
CA TYR A 345 2.10 17.75 -7.25
C TYR A 345 1.51 19.03 -7.87
N GLU A 346 1.81 19.26 -9.13
CA GLU A 346 1.32 20.40 -9.91
C GLU A 346 -0.19 20.27 -10.23
N THR A 347 -0.71 19.04 -10.34
CA THR A 347 -2.14 18.71 -10.58
C THR A 347 -2.73 17.92 -9.41
N LEU A 348 -2.26 18.23 -8.20
CA LEU A 348 -2.49 17.40 -7.02
C LEU A 348 -3.98 17.23 -6.69
N GLU A 349 -4.77 18.29 -6.81
CA GLU A 349 -6.19 18.26 -6.45
C GLU A 349 -6.98 17.39 -7.42
N GLU A 350 -6.81 17.62 -8.73
CA GLU A 350 -7.47 16.87 -9.80
C GLU A 350 -7.11 15.39 -9.76
N ASP A 351 -5.81 15.09 -9.69
CA ASP A 351 -5.29 13.72 -9.66
C ASP A 351 -5.74 12.97 -8.39
N SER A 352 -5.76 13.66 -7.23
CA SER A 352 -6.23 13.05 -5.98
C SER A 352 -7.71 12.76 -6.01
N ASN A 353 -8.52 13.68 -6.53
CA ASN A 353 -9.96 13.46 -6.68
C ASN A 353 -10.24 12.28 -7.62
N TYR A 354 -9.47 12.12 -8.69
CA TYR A 354 -9.61 10.97 -9.59
C TYR A 354 -9.28 9.64 -8.89
N VAL A 355 -8.23 9.58 -8.07
CA VAL A 355 -7.92 8.40 -7.23
C VAL A 355 -9.09 8.08 -6.28
N LEU A 356 -9.65 9.09 -5.60
CA LEU A 356 -10.76 8.90 -4.66
C LEU A 356 -12.05 8.46 -5.37
N GLN A 357 -12.29 8.93 -6.59
CA GLN A 357 -13.41 8.49 -7.43
C GLN A 357 -13.27 7.02 -7.82
N LEU A 358 -12.09 6.60 -8.30
CA LEU A 358 -11.79 5.20 -8.62
C LEU A 358 -11.91 4.31 -7.38
N ALA A 359 -11.49 4.81 -6.22
CA ALA A 359 -11.64 4.12 -4.93
C ALA A 359 -13.11 3.97 -4.46
N GLY A 360 -14.06 4.64 -5.12
CA GLY A 360 -15.47 4.64 -4.72
C GLY A 360 -15.77 5.47 -3.46
N VAL A 361 -14.82 6.32 -3.02
CA VAL A 361 -14.91 7.11 -1.78
C VAL A 361 -15.08 8.61 -2.03
N GLY A 362 -14.95 9.05 -3.28
CA GLY A 362 -14.99 10.47 -3.66
C GLY A 362 -16.30 11.21 -3.35
N SER A 363 -17.39 10.51 -3.02
CA SER A 363 -18.65 11.14 -2.63
C SER A 363 -18.65 11.65 -1.19
N TYR A 364 -17.80 11.09 -0.31
CA TYR A 364 -17.76 11.45 1.11
C TYR A 364 -16.37 11.85 1.60
N LEU A 365 -15.32 11.60 0.80
CA LEU A 365 -13.95 11.96 1.12
C LEU A 365 -13.38 12.87 0.05
N LYS A 366 -12.71 13.94 0.46
CA LYS A 366 -12.05 14.91 -0.43
C LYS A 366 -10.59 15.08 -0.05
N PHE A 367 -9.76 15.37 -1.05
CA PHE A 367 -8.36 15.67 -0.79
C PHE A 367 -8.22 17.02 -0.07
N PRO A 368 -7.45 17.13 1.02
CA PRO A 368 -7.30 18.40 1.73
C PRO A 368 -6.55 19.44 0.90
N THR A 369 -7.18 20.60 0.68
CA THR A 369 -6.58 21.76 0.02
C THR A 369 -5.97 22.71 1.07
N TYR A 370 -4.77 23.23 0.79
CA TYR A 370 -4.10 24.21 1.64
C TYR A 370 -3.79 25.49 0.86
N ALA A 371 -3.58 26.58 1.61
CA ALA A 371 -3.16 27.85 1.06
C ALA A 371 -1.85 27.72 0.25
N LYS A 372 -1.87 28.24 -0.98
CA LYS A 372 -0.76 28.24 -1.94
C LYS A 372 0.54 28.85 -1.38
N SER A 373 0.45 29.69 -0.34
CA SER A 373 1.57 30.43 0.28
C SER A 373 2.64 29.56 0.96
N THR A 374 2.34 28.30 1.28
CA THR A 374 3.31 27.39 1.91
C THR A 374 4.09 26.54 0.90
N ARG A 375 3.72 26.62 -0.39
CA ARG A 375 4.34 25.83 -1.46
C ARG A 375 5.74 26.35 -1.75
N THR A 376 6.71 25.44 -1.90
CA THR A 376 7.96 25.78 -2.61
C THR A 376 7.59 25.99 -4.07
N THR A 377 8.07 27.05 -4.72
CA THR A 377 7.74 27.35 -6.12
C THR A 377 9.00 27.27 -6.98
N ASP A 378 8.81 27.32 -8.30
CA ASP A 378 9.91 27.35 -9.26
C ASP A 378 10.80 28.58 -9.06
N GLU A 379 10.21 29.75 -8.76
CA GLU A 379 10.94 30.99 -8.51
C GLU A 379 11.82 30.88 -7.26
N MET A 380 11.26 30.34 -6.16
CA MET A 380 12.05 30.09 -4.95
C MET A 380 13.15 29.07 -5.19
N THR A 381 12.87 28.02 -5.98
CA THR A 381 13.87 27.00 -6.32
C THR A 381 15.01 27.65 -7.11
N THR A 382 14.68 28.51 -8.07
CA THR A 382 15.66 29.29 -8.83
C THR A 382 16.59 30.08 -7.90
N GLU A 383 16.06 30.79 -6.90
CA GLU A 383 16.87 31.54 -5.91
C GLU A 383 17.88 30.67 -5.17
N PHE A 384 17.48 29.45 -4.77
CA PHE A 384 18.39 28.51 -4.11
C PHE A 384 19.53 28.04 -5.01
N PHE A 385 19.28 27.93 -6.32
CA PHE A 385 20.25 27.44 -7.30
C PHE A 385 21.17 28.53 -7.89
N GLN A 386 20.86 29.83 -7.67
CA GLN A 386 21.66 30.95 -8.19
C GLN A 386 23.14 30.88 -7.80
N ASN A 387 23.45 30.44 -6.58
CA ASN A 387 24.82 30.40 -6.03
C ASN A 387 25.49 29.02 -6.13
N ILE A 388 24.86 28.06 -6.83
CA ILE A 388 25.42 26.72 -7.02
C ILE A 388 26.23 26.72 -8.33
N SER A 389 27.46 26.19 -8.31
CA SER A 389 28.30 26.08 -9.52
C SER A 389 27.66 25.20 -10.59
N SER A 390 27.94 25.47 -11.87
CA SER A 390 27.46 24.64 -13.00
C SER A 390 27.86 23.17 -12.86
N GLU A 391 29.09 22.91 -12.38
CA GLU A 391 29.57 21.56 -12.09
C GLU A 391 28.68 20.86 -11.05
N HIS A 392 28.41 21.50 -9.90
CA HIS A 392 27.55 20.93 -8.86
C HIS A 392 26.11 20.76 -9.34
N GLN A 393 25.59 21.69 -10.16
CA GLN A 393 24.27 21.56 -10.76
C GLN A 393 24.20 20.34 -11.69
N THR A 394 25.21 20.13 -12.53
CA THR A 394 25.31 18.99 -13.45
C THR A 394 25.41 17.67 -12.69
N GLN A 395 26.28 17.60 -11.68
CA GLN A 395 26.41 16.41 -10.83
C GLN A 395 25.11 16.11 -10.07
N LEU A 396 24.43 17.12 -9.54
CA LEU A 396 23.16 16.95 -8.85
C LEU A 396 22.05 16.53 -9.82
N TYR A 397 22.04 17.08 -11.04
CA TYR A 397 21.10 16.64 -12.07
C TYR A 397 21.27 15.16 -12.37
N GLU A 398 22.50 14.67 -12.55
CA GLU A 398 22.76 13.24 -12.77
C GLU A 398 22.25 12.35 -11.62
N VAL A 399 22.30 12.82 -10.36
CA VAL A 399 21.70 12.10 -9.22
C VAL A 399 20.18 11.92 -9.36
N TYR A 400 19.46 12.93 -9.86
CA TYR A 400 18.00 12.93 -10.00
C TYR A 400 17.48 12.67 -11.42
N LYS A 401 18.37 12.48 -12.40
CA LYS A 401 18.07 12.40 -13.84
C LYS A 401 16.97 11.40 -14.17
N LEU A 402 16.99 10.24 -13.54
CA LEU A 402 15.96 9.24 -13.76
C LEU A 402 14.58 9.73 -13.32
N ASP A 403 14.45 10.49 -12.23
CA ASP A 403 13.17 11.06 -11.82
C ASP A 403 12.68 12.10 -12.85
N PHE A 404 13.57 12.94 -13.39
CA PHE A 404 13.23 13.89 -14.46
C PHE A 404 12.66 13.18 -15.69
N LEU A 405 13.39 12.20 -16.21
CA LEU A 405 13.00 11.47 -17.42
C LEU A 405 11.73 10.62 -17.18
N MET A 406 11.68 9.90 -16.08
CA MET A 406 10.61 8.95 -15.78
C MET A 406 9.26 9.61 -15.57
N PHE A 407 9.26 10.82 -15.02
CA PHE A 407 8.03 11.56 -14.73
C PHE A 407 7.79 12.72 -15.70
N ASN A 408 8.56 12.77 -16.80
CA ASN A 408 8.47 13.78 -17.85
C ASN A 408 8.47 15.20 -17.26
N TYR A 409 9.50 15.52 -16.47
CA TYR A 409 9.81 16.88 -16.06
C TYR A 409 10.90 17.44 -16.98
N SER A 410 10.70 18.66 -17.46
CA SER A 410 11.72 19.38 -18.21
C SER A 410 12.91 19.70 -17.33
N VAL A 411 14.10 19.75 -17.93
CA VAL A 411 15.27 20.34 -17.26
C VAL A 411 14.96 21.81 -16.97
N PRO A 412 15.07 22.27 -15.71
CA PRO A 412 14.78 23.66 -15.39
C PRO A 412 15.72 24.63 -16.13
N SER A 413 15.17 25.70 -16.69
CA SER A 413 15.91 26.66 -17.52
C SER A 413 16.98 27.46 -16.78
N TYR A 414 16.88 27.53 -15.45
CA TYR A 414 17.89 28.18 -14.61
C TYR A 414 19.14 27.32 -14.40
N LEU A 415 19.11 26.04 -14.78
CA LEU A 415 20.27 25.17 -14.67
C LEU A 415 21.30 25.48 -15.76
N LYS A 416 22.56 25.54 -15.36
CA LYS A 416 23.72 25.69 -16.23
C LYS A 416 24.41 24.34 -16.32
N LEU A 417 23.91 23.49 -17.20
CA LEU A 417 24.48 22.16 -17.45
C LEU A 417 25.61 22.28 -18.47
N GLU A 418 26.77 21.73 -18.15
CA GLU A 418 27.98 21.73 -18.99
C GLU A 418 28.20 20.38 -19.69
#